data_AF-A0A2V9H522-F1
#
_entry.id   AF-A0A2V9H522-F1
#
_cell.length_a   1.000
_cell.length_b   1.000
_cell.length_c   1.000
_cell.angle_alpha   90.00
_cell.angle_beta   90.00
_cell.angle_gamma   90.00
#
_symmetry.space_group_name_H-M   'P 1'
#
loop_
_entity.id
_entity.type
_entity.pdbx_description
1 polymer ?
#
loop_
_entity_poly.entity_id
_entity_poly.type
_entity_poly.pdbx_seq_one_letter_code
_entity_poly.pdbx_strand_id
1 'polypeptide(L)'
;MSGTTNPAVSWSVNGTTGGTTTSGTIDTSGNYTAPAALPNPNTITIRATSAADASASGSSSVTLLNPTPSLTGINPASVGTGNFSLMVTGSKFVSGAQVLFGATPLQTTFVSSTQLTAVGAASSAGSYAISVTNPSPGSSSSSSIDLQVTGSSQPSNCGSMSIGQGASLGGFVPFAADSLWNTDISSAPVDPNSTAVINFIGSGIGIHADFGAGQYQGSTIGIPYLIVGAQQPPVTVNFTAYGSESDPGPMPVPVTAPIEGYPNPGTGDRHVLVLDNSNCFLYELYSSYISGDSWNVGSAAVWDL
;
A
#
# COMPACT_ATOMS: atom_id res chain seq x y z
N MET A 1 -7.71 60.23 -35.13
CA MET A 1 -6.55 59.50 -34.58
C MET A 1 -6.54 58.12 -35.22
N SER A 2 -5.59 57.84 -36.12
CA SER A 2 -5.42 56.49 -36.66
C SER A 2 -4.74 55.65 -35.58
N GLY A 3 -5.45 54.64 -35.06
CA GLY A 3 -4.81 53.64 -34.21
C GLY A 3 -3.66 52.98 -34.98
N THR A 4 -2.57 52.68 -34.29
CA THR A 4 -1.44 51.95 -34.87
C THR A 4 -1.91 50.57 -35.32
N THR A 5 -1.52 50.11 -36.51
CA THR A 5 -1.97 48.84 -37.10
C THR A 5 -1.35 47.59 -36.49
N ASN A 6 -0.40 47.73 -35.56
CA ASN A 6 0.27 46.62 -34.90
C ASN A 6 -0.37 46.32 -33.53
N PRO A 7 -1.15 45.23 -33.38
CA PRO A 7 -1.78 44.85 -32.12
C PRO A 7 -0.85 44.07 -31.18
N ALA A 8 0.41 43.83 -31.57
CA ALA A 8 1.31 42.99 -30.79
C ALA A 8 1.73 43.64 -29.46
N VAL A 9 1.99 42.81 -28.47
CA VAL A 9 2.34 43.21 -27.10
C VAL A 9 3.53 42.39 -26.62
N SER A 10 4.45 43.03 -25.90
CA SER A 10 5.54 42.35 -25.20
C SER A 10 5.16 42.15 -23.74
N TRP A 11 5.29 40.91 -23.25
CA TRP A 11 4.94 40.52 -21.90
C TRP A 11 6.17 40.40 -21.00
N SER A 12 6.09 40.92 -19.79
CA SER A 12 7.10 40.74 -18.75
C SER A 12 6.51 40.37 -17.39
N VAL A 13 7.29 39.62 -16.61
CA VAL A 13 7.02 39.28 -15.21
C VAL A 13 8.07 40.00 -14.36
N ASN A 14 7.64 40.81 -13.40
CA ASN A 14 8.52 41.63 -12.55
C ASN A 14 9.54 42.47 -13.36
N GLY A 15 9.13 42.93 -14.56
CA GLY A 15 9.96 43.70 -15.47
C GLY A 15 10.90 42.88 -16.37
N THR A 16 10.98 41.57 -16.20
CA THR A 16 11.75 40.67 -17.09
C THR A 16 10.87 40.13 -18.20
N THR A 17 11.20 40.45 -19.46
CA THR A 17 10.49 39.93 -20.64
C THR A 17 10.45 38.41 -20.62
N GLY A 18 9.26 37.82 -20.76
CA GLY A 18 9.05 36.37 -20.67
C GLY A 18 9.16 35.76 -19.26
N GLY A 19 9.66 36.50 -18.27
CA GLY A 19 9.80 36.08 -16.87
C GLY A 19 11.02 35.21 -16.57
N THR A 20 10.99 34.53 -15.43
CA THR A 20 12.07 33.67 -14.92
C THR A 20 11.51 32.40 -14.29
N THR A 21 12.33 31.38 -14.08
CA THR A 21 11.88 30.17 -13.36
C THR A 21 11.54 30.42 -11.88
N THR A 22 11.96 31.56 -11.30
CA THR A 22 11.69 31.93 -9.90
C THR A 22 10.43 32.79 -9.73
N SER A 23 10.10 33.62 -10.71
CA SER A 23 8.87 34.45 -10.69
C SER A 23 7.75 33.88 -11.58
N GLY A 24 8.02 32.80 -12.30
CA GLY A 24 7.17 32.24 -13.35
C GLY A 24 7.44 32.87 -14.72
N THR A 25 6.94 32.21 -15.75
CA THR A 25 7.12 32.61 -17.15
C THR A 25 5.81 33.05 -17.77
N ILE A 26 5.87 33.91 -18.79
CA ILE A 26 4.69 34.34 -19.56
C ILE A 26 5.00 34.24 -21.05
N ASP A 27 4.10 33.61 -21.81
CA ASP A 27 4.27 33.45 -23.25
C ASP A 27 3.82 34.71 -24.04
N THR A 28 4.01 34.68 -25.35
CA THR A 28 3.62 35.80 -26.24
C THR A 28 2.11 35.99 -26.36
N SER A 29 1.31 34.99 -25.98
CA SER A 29 -0.16 35.07 -25.92
C SER A 29 -0.66 35.61 -24.58
N GLY A 30 0.24 35.86 -23.61
CA GLY A 30 -0.10 36.33 -22.28
C GLY A 30 -0.47 35.21 -21.30
N ASN A 31 -0.22 33.94 -21.63
CA ASN A 31 -0.45 32.84 -20.71
C ASN A 31 0.72 32.74 -19.71
N TYR A 32 0.40 32.92 -18.43
CA TYR A 32 1.37 32.83 -17.35
C TYR A 32 1.45 31.40 -16.79
N THR A 33 2.66 30.91 -16.56
CA THR A 33 2.96 29.66 -15.86
C THR A 33 3.66 29.98 -14.54
N ALA A 34 3.04 29.59 -13.42
CA ALA A 34 3.58 29.78 -12.09
C ALA A 34 4.88 28.98 -11.87
N PRO A 35 5.83 29.48 -11.06
CA PRO A 35 7.02 28.74 -10.70
C PRO A 35 6.67 27.54 -9.81
N ALA A 36 7.54 26.53 -9.79
CA ALA A 36 7.35 25.33 -8.95
C ALA A 36 7.42 25.63 -7.44
N ALA A 37 8.17 26.67 -7.06
CA ALA A 37 8.21 27.19 -5.71
C ALA A 37 7.75 28.65 -5.72
N LEU A 38 6.91 29.03 -4.75
CA LEU A 38 6.41 30.39 -4.66
C LEU A 38 7.56 31.37 -4.34
N PRO A 39 7.60 32.54 -5.01
CA PRO A 39 8.55 33.58 -4.66
C PRO A 39 8.23 34.18 -3.29
N ASN A 40 9.22 34.83 -2.67
CA ASN A 40 9.03 35.63 -1.46
C ASN A 40 9.49 37.07 -1.71
N PRO A 41 8.60 38.07 -1.75
CA PRO A 41 7.14 37.97 -1.52
C PRO A 41 6.41 37.18 -2.62
N ASN A 42 5.27 36.56 -2.28
CA ASN A 42 4.48 35.74 -3.21
C ASN A 42 3.63 36.56 -4.20
N THR A 43 4.00 37.82 -4.43
CA THR A 43 3.32 38.71 -5.36
C THR A 43 4.24 39.04 -6.52
N ILE A 44 3.71 38.96 -7.74
CA ILE A 44 4.40 39.33 -8.97
C ILE A 44 3.65 40.45 -9.68
N THR A 45 4.33 41.14 -10.60
CA THR A 45 3.73 42.12 -11.51
C THR A 45 3.81 41.62 -12.93
N ILE A 46 2.68 41.48 -13.61
CA ILE A 46 2.60 41.22 -15.05
C ILE A 46 2.46 42.56 -15.76
N ARG A 47 3.27 42.78 -16.80
CA ARG A 47 3.20 43.99 -17.63
C ARG A 47 3.09 43.63 -19.11
N ALA A 48 2.14 44.27 -19.79
CA ALA A 48 1.98 44.23 -21.23
C ALA A 48 2.40 45.59 -21.81
N THR A 49 3.37 45.59 -22.72
CA THR A 49 3.88 46.82 -23.38
C THR A 49 3.55 46.78 -24.87
N SER A 50 2.95 47.85 -25.40
CA SER A 50 2.60 47.94 -26.82
C SER A 50 3.85 47.84 -27.70
N ALA A 51 3.82 46.96 -28.71
CA ALA A 51 4.88 46.89 -29.70
C ALA A 51 4.87 48.09 -30.66
N ALA A 52 3.74 48.80 -30.77
CA ALA A 52 3.60 49.98 -31.62
C ALA A 52 4.03 51.28 -30.93
N ASP A 53 3.95 51.33 -29.60
CA ASP A 53 4.36 52.47 -28.77
C ASP A 53 4.91 51.95 -27.44
N ALA A 54 6.23 51.92 -27.29
CA ALA A 54 6.89 51.42 -26.10
C ALA A 54 6.62 52.25 -24.82
N SER A 55 6.05 53.45 -24.95
CA SER A 55 5.62 54.26 -23.80
C SER A 55 4.25 53.84 -23.25
N ALA A 56 3.45 53.14 -24.06
CA ALA A 56 2.13 52.64 -23.68
C ALA A 56 2.22 51.24 -23.07
N SER A 57 1.78 51.09 -21.81
CA SER A 57 1.73 49.79 -21.14
C SER A 57 0.62 49.70 -20.10
N GLY A 58 0.16 48.48 -19.82
CA GLY A 58 -0.69 48.14 -18.69
C GLY A 58 0.00 47.14 -17.77
N SER A 59 -0.29 47.21 -16.47
CA SER A 59 0.27 46.27 -15.49
C SER A 59 -0.76 45.82 -14.48
N SER A 60 -0.62 44.58 -14.00
CA SER A 60 -1.41 44.02 -12.89
C SER A 60 -0.50 43.34 -11.89
N SER A 61 -0.80 43.49 -10.59
CA SER A 61 -0.21 42.64 -9.56
C SER A 61 -1.00 41.35 -9.43
N VAL A 62 -0.31 40.24 -9.15
CA VAL A 62 -0.90 38.90 -8.97
C VAL A 62 -0.27 38.27 -7.74
N THR A 63 -1.09 37.82 -6.81
CA THR A 63 -0.66 37.04 -5.65
C THR A 63 -0.72 35.55 -6.00
N LEU A 64 0.40 34.86 -5.85
CA LEU A 64 0.54 33.43 -6.11
C LEU A 64 0.24 32.64 -4.84
N LEU A 65 -0.58 31.60 -4.97
CA LEU A 65 -1.02 30.73 -3.89
C LEU A 65 -0.60 29.29 -4.19
N ASN A 66 -0.34 28.51 -3.14
CA ASN A 66 -0.11 27.07 -3.31
C ASN A 66 -1.38 26.42 -3.90
N PRO A 67 -1.22 25.43 -4.80
CA PRO A 67 -2.36 24.75 -5.38
C PRO A 67 -3.06 23.88 -4.33
N THR A 68 -4.34 23.58 -4.55
CA THR A 68 -5.04 22.54 -3.79
C THR A 68 -4.47 21.16 -4.15
N PRO A 69 -3.96 20.40 -3.17
CA PRO A 69 -3.41 19.08 -3.42
C PRO A 69 -4.53 18.08 -3.77
N SER A 70 -4.21 17.09 -4.58
CA SER A 70 -5.11 15.98 -4.88
C SER A 70 -4.50 14.68 -4.36
N LEU A 71 -5.18 14.04 -3.43
CA LEU A 71 -4.82 12.73 -2.91
C LEU A 71 -5.50 11.65 -3.75
N THR A 72 -4.74 10.66 -4.24
CA THR A 72 -5.27 9.57 -5.08
C THR A 72 -5.01 8.18 -4.51
N GLY A 73 -4.03 8.03 -3.62
CA GLY A 73 -3.77 6.73 -2.99
C GLY A 73 -2.90 6.81 -1.74
N ILE A 74 -3.01 5.77 -0.93
CA ILE A 74 -2.16 5.49 0.23
C ILE A 74 -1.73 4.02 0.17
N ASN A 75 -0.50 3.74 0.60
CA ASN A 75 0.01 2.38 0.73
C ASN A 75 0.86 2.26 2.00
N PRO A 76 0.57 1.32 2.91
CA PRO A 76 -0.57 0.38 2.87
C PRO A 76 -1.93 1.06 3.07
N ALA A 77 -3.01 0.42 2.60
CA ALA A 77 -4.39 0.89 2.80
C ALA A 77 -4.98 0.48 4.18
N SER A 78 -4.24 -0.36 4.91
CA SER A 78 -4.56 -0.79 6.27
C SER A 78 -3.30 -0.98 7.10
N VAL A 79 -3.37 -0.64 8.39
CA VAL A 79 -2.26 -0.78 9.36
C VAL A 79 -2.81 -1.29 10.69
N GLY A 80 -1.95 -1.81 11.57
CA GLY A 80 -2.34 -2.12 12.95
C GLY A 80 -2.29 -0.89 13.86
N THR A 81 -2.79 -1.02 15.09
CA THR A 81 -2.45 -0.09 16.18
C THR A 81 -0.95 -0.09 16.44
N GLY A 82 -0.39 1.06 16.83
CA GLY A 82 1.04 1.27 16.99
C GLY A 82 1.61 2.15 15.89
N ASN A 83 2.93 2.10 15.71
CA ASN A 83 3.63 2.92 14.72
C ASN A 83 3.40 2.39 13.30
N PHE A 84 3.24 3.29 12.34
CA PHE A 84 3.08 2.93 10.93
C PHE A 84 3.81 3.93 10.02
N SER A 85 4.05 3.50 8.77
CA SER A 85 4.53 4.34 7.67
C SER A 85 3.55 4.26 6.50
N LEU A 86 3.41 5.38 5.77
CA LEU A 86 2.56 5.49 4.59
C LEU A 86 3.38 6.06 3.43
N MET A 87 3.25 5.46 2.26
CA MET A 87 3.49 6.10 0.98
C MET A 87 2.18 6.72 0.50
N VAL A 88 2.20 8.02 0.23
CA VAL A 88 1.03 8.80 -0.19
C VAL A 88 1.23 9.27 -1.62
N THR A 89 0.29 8.94 -2.51
CA THR A 89 0.36 9.28 -3.95
C THR A 89 -0.74 10.25 -4.34
N GLY A 90 -0.42 11.16 -5.24
CA GLY A 90 -1.33 12.22 -5.65
C GLY A 90 -0.75 13.18 -6.67
N SER A 91 -1.21 14.42 -6.64
CA SER A 91 -0.67 15.49 -7.45
C SER A 91 -0.73 16.83 -6.72
N LYS A 92 0.07 17.79 -7.22
CA LYS A 92 0.15 19.16 -6.71
C LYS A 92 0.60 19.25 -5.25
N PHE A 93 1.36 18.27 -4.77
CA PHE A 93 2.07 18.41 -3.50
C PHE A 93 3.20 19.42 -3.68
N VAL A 94 3.44 20.23 -2.66
CA VAL A 94 4.56 21.18 -2.63
C VAL A 94 5.48 20.87 -1.45
N SER A 95 6.69 21.40 -1.48
CA SER A 95 7.58 21.29 -0.32
C SER A 95 6.92 21.91 0.92
N GLY A 96 6.91 21.16 2.03
CA GLY A 96 6.16 21.51 3.24
C GLY A 96 4.71 21.03 3.27
N ALA A 97 4.25 20.24 2.30
CA ALA A 97 2.98 19.52 2.38
C ALA A 97 2.95 18.60 3.62
N GLN A 98 1.78 18.54 4.25
CA GLN A 98 1.56 17.83 5.52
C GLN A 98 0.48 16.76 5.33
N VAL A 99 0.81 15.50 5.60
CA VAL A 99 -0.20 14.43 5.70
C VAL A 99 -0.87 14.53 7.07
N LEU A 100 -2.20 14.41 7.08
CA LEU A 100 -3.03 14.39 8.28
C LEU A 100 -3.66 13.01 8.46
N PHE A 101 -3.63 12.49 9.68
CA PHE A 101 -4.34 11.31 10.15
C PHE A 101 -5.52 11.77 11.02
N GLY A 102 -6.72 11.78 10.44
CA GLY A 102 -7.83 12.59 10.97
C GLY A 102 -7.44 14.06 10.99
N ALA A 103 -7.45 14.68 12.17
CA ALA A 103 -6.98 16.05 12.37
C ALA A 103 -5.50 16.14 12.79
N THR A 104 -4.83 15.01 13.04
CA THR A 104 -3.48 14.97 13.60
C THR A 104 -2.43 15.01 12.49
N PRO A 105 -1.49 15.98 12.48
CA PRO A 105 -0.42 16.00 11.50
C PRO A 105 0.59 14.88 11.74
N LEU A 106 0.92 14.13 10.69
CA LEU A 106 1.95 13.09 10.69
C LEU A 106 3.30 13.66 10.31
N GLN A 107 4.41 13.08 10.78
CA GLN A 107 5.72 13.48 10.27
C GLN A 107 5.79 13.15 8.78
N THR A 108 5.87 14.19 7.92
CA THR A 108 5.75 14.05 6.46
C THR A 108 7.05 14.46 5.79
N THR A 109 7.52 13.63 4.87
CA THR A 109 8.64 13.92 3.98
C THR A 109 8.13 14.14 2.57
N PHE A 110 8.46 15.30 2.00
CA PHE A 110 8.19 15.60 0.60
C PHE A 110 9.17 14.85 -0.29
N VAL A 111 8.67 13.95 -1.14
CA VAL A 111 9.48 13.22 -2.13
C VAL A 111 9.40 13.93 -3.48
N SER A 112 8.19 14.19 -3.97
CA SER A 112 7.93 14.88 -5.21
C SER A 112 6.54 15.53 -5.22
N SER A 113 6.19 16.25 -6.29
CA SER A 113 4.85 16.82 -6.45
C SER A 113 3.72 15.79 -6.58
N THR A 114 4.07 14.50 -6.67
CA THR A 114 3.14 13.37 -6.78
C THR A 114 3.30 12.33 -5.67
N GLN A 115 4.28 12.47 -4.78
CA GLN A 115 4.55 11.49 -3.73
C GLN A 115 5.04 12.13 -2.43
N LEU A 116 4.51 11.66 -1.30
CA LEU A 116 4.99 11.93 0.05
C LEU A 116 5.22 10.60 0.78
N THR A 117 6.08 10.62 1.79
CA THR A 117 6.07 9.59 2.83
C THR A 117 5.66 10.20 4.17
N ALA A 118 4.92 9.45 4.97
CA ALA A 118 4.51 9.90 6.30
C ALA A 118 4.67 8.78 7.33
N VAL A 119 5.02 9.14 8.56
CA VAL A 119 5.06 8.21 9.70
C VAL A 119 4.19 8.72 10.83
N GLY A 120 3.54 7.80 11.52
CA GLY A 120 2.56 8.09 12.56
C GLY A 120 2.38 6.95 13.53
N ALA A 121 1.42 7.14 14.44
CA ALA A 121 0.98 6.08 15.34
C ALA A 121 -0.54 6.16 15.54
N ALA A 122 -1.19 5.00 15.62
CA ALA A 122 -2.60 4.88 15.95
C ALA A 122 -2.78 4.14 17.28
N SER A 123 -3.52 4.72 18.22
CA SER A 123 -3.73 4.14 19.55
C SER A 123 -4.96 3.24 19.66
N SER A 124 -5.81 3.23 18.65
CA SER A 124 -7.06 2.46 18.63
C SER A 124 -7.42 2.03 17.22
N ALA A 125 -8.19 0.94 17.13
CA ALA A 125 -8.89 0.54 15.92
C ALA A 125 -9.76 1.64 15.36
N GLY A 126 -9.96 1.63 14.04
CA GLY A 126 -10.99 2.43 13.39
C GLY A 126 -10.65 2.79 11.96
N SER A 127 -11.59 3.46 11.32
CA SER A 127 -11.36 4.09 10.03
C SER A 127 -10.94 5.54 10.25
N TYR A 128 -9.81 5.93 9.67
CA TYR A 128 -9.23 7.26 9.82
C TYR A 128 -9.04 7.91 8.46
N ALA A 129 -9.60 9.11 8.31
CA ALA A 129 -9.43 9.91 7.10
C ALA A 129 -7.98 10.37 6.96
N ILE A 130 -7.32 9.99 5.87
CA ILE A 130 -6.03 10.55 5.45
C ILE A 130 -6.29 11.69 4.48
N SER A 131 -5.71 12.86 4.74
CA SER A 131 -5.72 14.00 3.81
C SER A 131 -4.35 14.65 3.73
N VAL A 132 -4.11 15.45 2.69
CA VAL A 132 -2.86 16.21 2.53
C VAL A 132 -3.19 17.69 2.51
N THR A 133 -2.44 18.49 3.27
CA THR A 133 -2.56 19.95 3.29
C THR A 133 -1.29 20.59 2.78
N ASN A 134 -1.42 21.47 1.78
CA ASN A 134 -0.31 22.32 1.35
C ASN A 134 -0.19 23.55 2.28
N PRO A 135 1.03 24.06 2.53
CA PRO A 135 1.26 25.17 3.44
C PRO A 135 0.74 26.51 2.90
N SER A 136 0.69 27.51 3.77
CA SER A 136 0.47 28.91 3.36
C SER A 136 1.64 29.44 2.51
N PRO A 137 1.40 30.42 1.61
CA PRO A 137 0.11 31.05 1.30
C PRO A 137 -0.79 30.19 0.42
N GLY A 138 -2.11 30.29 0.60
CA GLY A 138 -3.08 29.47 -0.12
C GLY A 138 -3.25 28.06 0.46
N SER A 139 -3.06 27.93 1.77
CA SER A 139 -3.21 26.64 2.43
C SER A 139 -4.58 26.04 2.13
N SER A 140 -4.56 24.81 1.65
CA SER A 140 -5.74 24.05 1.27
C SER A 140 -5.47 22.56 1.42
N SER A 141 -6.53 21.80 1.69
CA SER A 141 -6.48 20.37 1.92
C SER A 141 -7.11 19.62 0.74
N SER A 142 -6.63 18.40 0.49
CA SER A 142 -7.24 17.47 -0.45
C SER A 142 -8.55 16.90 0.10
N SER A 143 -9.31 16.21 -0.75
CA SER A 143 -10.24 15.17 -0.27
C SER A 143 -9.51 14.08 0.53
N SER A 144 -10.23 13.31 1.32
CA SER A 144 -9.66 12.23 2.13
C SER A 144 -9.80 10.84 1.50
N ILE A 145 -8.89 9.94 1.89
CA ILE A 145 -8.98 8.49 1.68
C ILE A 145 -8.95 7.83 3.05
N ASP A 146 -9.77 6.81 3.27
CA ASP A 146 -9.82 6.11 4.55
C ASP A 146 -8.65 5.12 4.68
N LEU A 147 -7.87 5.28 5.75
CA LEU A 147 -6.94 4.28 6.25
C LEU A 147 -7.66 3.42 7.28
N GLN A 148 -7.63 2.10 7.08
CA GLN A 148 -8.16 1.18 8.08
C GLN A 148 -7.10 0.87 9.12
N VAL A 149 -7.37 1.17 10.40
CA VAL A 149 -6.55 0.75 11.53
C VAL A 149 -7.23 -0.44 12.19
N THR A 150 -6.58 -1.59 12.15
CA THR A 150 -7.09 -2.80 12.77
C THR A 150 -6.79 -2.81 14.27
N GLY A 151 -7.79 -3.22 15.05
CA GLY A 151 -7.89 -2.98 16.49
C GLY A 151 -7.26 -3.98 17.42
N SER A 152 -6.88 -5.13 16.91
CA SER A 152 -6.25 -6.16 17.72
C SER A 152 -4.75 -6.13 17.44
N SER A 153 -3.96 -5.85 18.48
CA SER A 153 -2.79 -6.69 18.69
C SER A 153 -3.24 -8.14 18.55
N GLN A 154 -2.57 -8.95 17.73
CA GLN A 154 -2.79 -10.40 17.74
C GLN A 154 -2.98 -10.87 19.18
N PRO A 155 -4.15 -11.41 19.55
CA PRO A 155 -4.45 -11.73 20.94
C PRO A 155 -3.53 -12.83 21.47
N SER A 156 -2.89 -13.58 20.57
CA SER A 156 -2.01 -14.68 20.90
C SER A 156 -0.56 -14.39 20.56
N ASN A 157 0.29 -14.56 21.57
CA ASN A 157 1.74 -14.57 21.44
C ASN A 157 2.19 -15.79 20.62
N CYS A 158 2.82 -15.58 19.46
CA CYS A 158 3.35 -16.68 18.64
C CYS A 158 4.28 -17.61 19.43
N GLY A 159 4.98 -17.09 20.44
CA GLY A 159 5.86 -17.87 21.30
C GLY A 159 5.17 -18.96 22.12
N SER A 160 3.82 -19.00 22.17
CA SER A 160 3.08 -20.14 22.76
C SER A 160 3.06 -21.36 21.85
N MET A 161 3.32 -21.20 20.55
CA MET A 161 3.36 -22.30 19.60
C MET A 161 4.55 -23.22 19.89
N SER A 162 4.29 -24.52 19.97
CA SER A 162 5.33 -25.53 20.19
C SER A 162 6.06 -25.81 18.87
N ILE A 163 7.39 -25.93 18.90
CA ILE A 163 8.18 -26.29 17.72
C ILE A 163 7.90 -27.74 17.31
N GLY A 164 7.79 -27.99 16.00
CA GLY A 164 7.62 -29.32 15.43
C GLY A 164 6.54 -29.41 14.36
N GLN A 165 6.53 -30.54 13.65
CA GLN A 165 5.55 -30.82 12.61
C GLN A 165 4.16 -31.02 13.23
N GLY A 166 3.17 -30.25 12.77
CA GLY A 166 1.80 -30.29 13.28
C GLY A 166 1.70 -30.03 14.79
N ALA A 167 2.71 -29.38 15.36
CA ALA A 167 2.78 -29.17 16.80
C ALA A 167 1.71 -28.17 17.28
N SER A 168 1.38 -28.23 18.57
CA SER A 168 0.31 -27.40 19.14
C SER A 168 0.57 -25.91 18.93
N LEU A 169 -0.44 -25.20 18.44
CA LEU A 169 -0.43 -23.74 18.35
C LEU A 169 -0.51 -23.07 19.74
N GLY A 170 -0.76 -23.81 20.82
CA GLY A 170 -0.80 -23.26 22.17
C GLY A 170 -1.91 -22.22 22.38
N GLY A 171 -3.00 -22.32 21.60
CA GLY A 171 -4.08 -21.33 21.59
C GLY A 171 -3.82 -20.13 20.67
N PHE A 172 -2.76 -20.17 19.85
CA PHE A 172 -2.52 -19.15 18.83
C PHE A 172 -3.65 -19.13 17.79
N VAL A 173 -4.20 -17.94 17.55
CA VAL A 173 -5.23 -17.66 16.56
C VAL A 173 -4.63 -16.68 15.55
N PRO A 174 -4.42 -17.08 14.28
CA PRO A 174 -3.74 -16.24 13.28
C PRO A 174 -4.44 -14.93 12.93
N PHE A 175 -5.74 -14.81 13.22
CA PHE A 175 -6.52 -13.64 12.89
C PHE A 175 -7.03 -12.95 14.16
N ALA A 176 -7.15 -11.63 14.05
CA ALA A 176 -7.88 -10.79 14.98
C ALA A 176 -9.23 -11.39 15.41
N ALA A 177 -9.62 -11.21 16.68
CA ALA A 177 -10.88 -11.77 17.18
C ALA A 177 -12.13 -11.25 16.45
N ASP A 178 -12.06 -10.06 15.84
CA ASP A 178 -13.11 -9.45 15.02
C ASP A 178 -12.97 -9.75 13.52
N SER A 179 -11.98 -10.54 13.12
CA SER A 179 -11.84 -11.03 11.74
C SER A 179 -13.08 -11.80 11.32
N LEU A 180 -13.51 -11.60 10.07
CA LEU A 180 -14.60 -12.38 9.48
C LEU A 180 -14.29 -13.90 9.50
N TRP A 181 -13.01 -14.28 9.43
CA TRP A 181 -12.58 -15.67 9.55
C TRP A 181 -12.85 -16.29 10.93
N ASN A 182 -12.97 -15.47 11.97
CA ASN A 182 -13.30 -15.89 13.33
C ASN A 182 -14.78 -15.70 13.68
N THR A 183 -15.63 -15.33 12.70
CA THR A 183 -17.07 -15.16 12.95
C THR A 183 -17.71 -16.50 13.30
N ASP A 184 -18.28 -16.60 14.50
CA ASP A 184 -19.06 -17.77 14.89
C ASP A 184 -20.38 -17.82 14.11
N ILE A 185 -20.43 -18.71 13.12
CA ILE A 185 -21.61 -18.96 12.28
C ILE A 185 -22.45 -20.14 12.76
N SER A 186 -22.17 -20.73 13.93
CA SER A 186 -22.89 -21.91 14.44
C SER A 186 -24.40 -21.68 14.63
N SER A 187 -24.80 -20.42 14.81
CA SER A 187 -26.20 -19.98 14.93
C SER A 187 -26.69 -19.13 13.76
N ALA A 188 -25.87 -18.96 12.70
CA ALA A 188 -26.24 -18.15 11.55
C ALA A 188 -27.46 -18.76 10.82
N PRO A 189 -28.41 -17.94 10.34
CA PRO A 189 -29.53 -18.44 9.56
C PRO A 189 -29.03 -19.06 8.25
N VAL A 190 -29.65 -20.17 7.84
CA VAL A 190 -29.43 -20.73 6.51
C VAL A 190 -29.84 -19.69 5.47
N ASP A 191 -28.99 -19.49 4.46
CA ASP A 191 -29.29 -18.59 3.35
C ASP A 191 -30.65 -19.00 2.71
N PRO A 192 -31.63 -18.08 2.57
CA PRO A 192 -32.94 -18.38 1.99
C PRO A 192 -32.87 -19.01 0.58
N ASN A 193 -31.78 -18.81 -0.16
CA ASN A 193 -31.53 -19.36 -1.48
C ASN A 193 -30.75 -20.69 -1.47
N SER A 194 -30.41 -21.23 -0.30
CA SER A 194 -29.60 -22.45 -0.14
C SER A 194 -30.13 -23.63 -0.97
N THR A 195 -31.45 -23.84 -1.02
CA THR A 195 -32.07 -24.89 -1.83
C THR A 195 -31.78 -24.73 -3.33
N ALA A 196 -31.79 -23.51 -3.86
CA ALA A 196 -31.48 -23.27 -5.26
C ALA A 196 -29.99 -23.55 -5.56
N VAL A 197 -29.10 -23.18 -4.65
CA VAL A 197 -27.65 -23.45 -4.76
C VAL A 197 -27.38 -24.96 -4.75
N ILE A 198 -27.98 -25.69 -3.80
CA ILE A 198 -27.84 -27.15 -3.72
C ILE A 198 -28.40 -27.83 -4.98
N ASN A 199 -29.56 -27.38 -5.47
CA ASN A 199 -30.15 -27.91 -6.69
C ASN A 199 -29.31 -27.59 -7.95
N PHE A 200 -28.65 -26.44 -7.99
CA PHE A 200 -27.75 -26.06 -9.07
C PHE A 200 -26.51 -26.97 -9.14
N ILE A 201 -25.91 -27.31 -8.00
CA ILE A 201 -24.80 -28.26 -7.90
C ILE A 201 -25.30 -29.68 -8.23
N GLY A 202 -26.49 -30.05 -7.73
CA GLY A 202 -27.13 -31.33 -7.94
C GLY A 202 -26.70 -32.40 -6.93
N SER A 203 -27.62 -33.34 -6.61
CA SER A 203 -27.41 -34.37 -5.59
C SER A 203 -26.58 -35.58 -6.05
N GLY A 204 -26.13 -35.59 -7.31
CA GLY A 204 -25.38 -36.69 -7.92
C GLY A 204 -23.88 -36.45 -8.04
N ILE A 205 -23.41 -35.24 -7.72
CA ILE A 205 -21.99 -34.89 -7.79
C ILE A 205 -21.37 -35.12 -6.40
N GLY A 206 -20.40 -36.04 -6.33
CA GLY A 206 -19.59 -36.21 -5.11
C GLY A 206 -18.74 -34.97 -4.86
N ILE A 207 -18.72 -34.49 -3.63
CA ILE A 207 -17.80 -33.41 -3.22
C ILE A 207 -16.44 -34.03 -2.91
N HIS A 208 -15.37 -33.45 -3.45
CA HIS A 208 -14.01 -33.74 -3.00
C HIS A 208 -13.77 -32.98 -1.71
N ALA A 209 -13.70 -33.68 -0.58
CA ALA A 209 -13.46 -33.06 0.71
C ALA A 209 -11.97 -32.77 0.89
N ASP A 210 -11.55 -31.54 0.59
CA ASP A 210 -10.19 -31.04 0.89
C ASP A 210 -10.05 -30.51 2.33
N PHE A 211 -10.92 -30.99 3.23
CA PHE A 211 -10.91 -30.66 4.64
C PHE A 211 -10.77 -31.93 5.47
N GLY A 212 -9.91 -31.91 6.48
CA GLY A 212 -9.73 -33.05 7.39
C GLY A 212 -8.40 -33.00 8.14
N ALA A 213 -8.18 -34.03 8.94
CA ALA A 213 -6.91 -34.29 9.63
C ALA A 213 -6.60 -35.80 9.56
N GLY A 214 -5.32 -36.16 9.71
CA GLY A 214 -4.87 -37.55 9.68
C GLY A 214 -4.41 -38.00 8.28
N GLN A 215 -4.53 -39.30 8.01
CA GLN A 215 -4.06 -39.89 6.76
C GLN A 215 -5.21 -40.22 5.81
N TYR A 216 -5.05 -39.86 4.55
CA TYR A 216 -5.84 -40.28 3.42
C TYR A 216 -4.93 -40.96 2.39
N GLN A 217 -5.26 -42.20 2.00
CA GLN A 217 -4.46 -43.01 1.07
C GLN A 217 -2.96 -43.10 1.42
N GLY A 218 -2.63 -43.13 2.71
CA GLY A 218 -1.25 -43.25 3.19
C GLY A 218 -0.45 -41.94 3.23
N SER A 219 -1.06 -40.81 2.89
CA SER A 219 -0.50 -39.46 2.99
C SER A 219 -1.35 -38.57 3.88
N THR A 220 -0.78 -37.49 4.41
CA THR A 220 -1.52 -36.51 5.21
C THR A 220 -2.56 -35.82 4.33
N ILE A 221 -3.81 -35.74 4.80
CA ILE A 221 -4.87 -34.97 4.11
C ILE A 221 -4.69 -33.47 4.43
N GLY A 222 -4.89 -32.62 3.42
CA GLY A 222 -4.62 -31.19 3.50
C GLY A 222 -3.13 -30.84 3.48
N ILE A 223 -2.80 -29.60 3.85
CA ILE A 223 -1.44 -29.09 3.86
C ILE A 223 -0.87 -29.19 5.28
N PRO A 224 0.09 -30.09 5.54
CA PRO A 224 0.75 -30.16 6.85
C PRO A 224 1.62 -28.91 7.07
N TYR A 225 1.76 -28.50 8.33
CA TYR A 225 2.63 -27.38 8.70
C TYR A 225 3.76 -27.81 9.63
N LEU A 226 4.81 -26.99 9.67
CA LEU A 226 5.91 -27.08 10.63
C LEU A 226 6.00 -25.79 11.44
N ILE A 227 6.11 -25.88 12.75
CA ILE A 227 6.46 -24.71 13.59
C ILE A 227 7.97 -24.74 13.83
N VAL A 228 8.62 -23.62 13.55
CA VAL A 228 10.04 -23.36 13.83
C VAL A 228 10.17 -22.25 14.88
N GLY A 229 11.35 -22.16 15.49
CA GLY A 229 11.70 -21.04 16.35
C GLY A 229 13.03 -20.41 15.95
N ALA A 230 13.53 -19.50 16.77
CA ALA A 230 14.72 -18.68 16.51
C ALA A 230 16.00 -19.46 16.14
N GLN A 231 16.04 -20.77 16.40
CA GLN A 231 17.15 -21.64 16.05
C GLN A 231 17.17 -22.06 14.57
N GLN A 232 16.07 -21.87 13.83
CA GLN A 232 16.00 -22.22 12.41
C GLN A 232 16.59 -21.09 11.54
N PRO A 233 17.77 -21.30 10.93
CA PRO A 233 18.31 -20.31 10.01
C PRO A 233 17.48 -20.21 8.72
N PRO A 234 17.47 -19.04 8.05
CA PRO A 234 16.91 -18.92 6.72
C PRO A 234 17.60 -19.87 5.72
N VAL A 235 16.80 -20.48 4.88
CA VAL A 235 17.17 -21.36 3.78
C VAL A 235 16.94 -20.64 2.46
N THR A 236 17.82 -20.87 1.49
CA THR A 236 17.68 -20.31 0.15
C THR A 236 16.42 -20.84 -0.53
N VAL A 237 15.62 -19.91 -1.08
CA VAL A 237 14.43 -20.21 -1.87
C VAL A 237 14.68 -19.71 -3.29
N ASN A 238 14.79 -20.63 -4.24
CA ASN A 238 15.01 -20.34 -5.65
C ASN A 238 13.67 -20.38 -6.39
N PHE A 239 13.28 -19.26 -6.99
CA PHE A 239 12.05 -19.17 -7.77
C PHE A 239 12.25 -19.71 -9.19
N THR A 240 11.38 -20.63 -9.61
CA THR A 240 11.37 -21.23 -10.95
C THR A 240 10.21 -20.73 -11.83
N ALA A 241 9.28 -19.96 -11.26
CA ALA A 241 8.16 -19.33 -11.97
C ALA A 241 7.92 -17.87 -11.51
N TYR A 242 6.94 -17.63 -10.64
CA TYR A 242 6.40 -16.32 -10.30
C TYR A 242 7.22 -15.55 -9.25
N GLY A 243 8.56 -15.58 -9.37
CA GLY A 243 9.45 -14.96 -8.38
C GLY A 243 9.29 -13.44 -8.25
N SER A 244 8.93 -12.73 -9.33
CA SER A 244 8.68 -11.28 -9.29
C SER A 244 7.38 -10.89 -8.59
N GLU A 245 6.47 -11.84 -8.41
CA GLU A 245 5.19 -11.67 -7.71
C GLU A 245 5.22 -12.26 -6.29
N SER A 246 6.37 -12.81 -5.89
CA SER A 246 6.55 -13.49 -4.60
C SER A 246 7.30 -12.62 -3.60
N ASP A 247 7.08 -12.88 -2.32
CA ASP A 247 7.94 -12.32 -1.27
C ASP A 247 9.35 -12.92 -1.39
N PRO A 248 10.41 -12.08 -1.36
CA PRO A 248 11.77 -12.55 -1.61
C PRO A 248 12.30 -13.40 -0.44
N GLY A 249 13.01 -14.48 -0.75
CA GLY A 249 13.79 -15.24 0.24
C GLY A 249 15.12 -14.56 0.61
N PRO A 250 15.95 -15.20 1.46
CA PRO A 250 15.78 -16.53 2.06
C PRO A 250 14.71 -16.59 3.16
N MET A 251 14.19 -17.78 3.46
CA MET A 251 13.08 -17.99 4.42
C MET A 251 13.41 -19.11 5.40
N PRO A 252 12.98 -19.08 6.68
CA PRO A 252 13.26 -20.11 7.69
C PRO A 252 12.45 -21.41 7.47
N VAL A 253 12.39 -21.88 6.22
CA VAL A 253 11.69 -23.09 5.79
C VAL A 253 12.71 -24.23 5.63
N PRO A 254 12.95 -25.07 6.65
CA PRO A 254 13.92 -26.16 6.53
C PRO A 254 13.47 -27.17 5.46
N VAL A 255 14.42 -27.80 4.77
CA VAL A 255 14.13 -28.87 3.79
C VAL A 255 13.47 -30.11 4.41
N THR A 256 13.37 -30.18 5.74
CA THR A 256 12.61 -31.20 6.48
C THR A 256 11.13 -30.84 6.65
N ALA A 257 10.70 -29.63 6.27
CA ALA A 257 9.30 -29.24 6.32
C ALA A 257 8.45 -30.17 5.43
N PRO A 258 7.27 -30.60 5.92
CA PRO A 258 6.44 -31.53 5.17
C PRO A 258 5.85 -30.82 3.95
N ILE A 259 5.86 -31.52 2.81
CA ILE A 259 5.21 -31.08 1.58
C ILE A 259 3.80 -31.64 1.58
N GLU A 260 2.82 -30.90 1.09
CA GLU A 260 1.47 -31.41 0.82
C GLU A 260 1.49 -32.81 0.19
N GLY A 261 0.72 -33.73 0.79
CA GLY A 261 0.77 -35.15 0.45
C GLY A 261 1.89 -35.95 1.14
N TYR A 262 2.61 -35.38 2.12
CA TYR A 262 3.63 -36.08 2.92
C TYR A 262 3.08 -37.37 3.56
N PRO A 263 3.84 -38.49 3.57
CA PRO A 263 5.25 -38.63 3.15
C PRO A 263 5.45 -38.93 1.66
N ASN A 264 4.38 -39.09 0.88
CA ASN A 264 4.43 -39.43 -0.54
C ASN A 264 3.89 -38.29 -1.41
N PRO A 265 4.55 -37.11 -1.43
CA PRO A 265 4.04 -35.96 -2.15
C PRO A 265 4.02 -36.24 -3.66
N GLY A 266 2.85 -36.12 -4.28
CA GLY A 266 2.65 -36.31 -5.71
C GLY A 266 3.11 -35.11 -6.55
N THR A 267 2.60 -34.99 -7.78
CA THR A 267 2.90 -33.87 -8.70
C THR A 267 1.91 -32.72 -8.62
N GLY A 268 1.11 -32.64 -7.55
CA GLY A 268 0.12 -31.58 -7.33
C GLY A 268 0.75 -30.25 -6.92
N ASP A 269 0.01 -29.46 -6.16
CA ASP A 269 0.43 -28.10 -5.79
C ASP A 269 1.65 -28.08 -4.86
N ARG A 270 1.81 -29.10 -4.01
CA ARG A 270 3.03 -29.32 -3.21
C ARG A 270 3.34 -28.14 -2.31
N HIS A 271 2.31 -27.64 -1.64
CA HIS A 271 2.45 -26.56 -0.67
C HIS A 271 3.36 -26.96 0.50
N VAL A 272 4.13 -26.02 1.03
CA VAL A 272 4.89 -26.15 2.28
C VAL A 272 4.53 -24.98 3.16
N LEU A 273 4.03 -25.27 4.37
CA LEU A 273 3.64 -24.25 5.35
C LEU A 273 4.57 -24.29 6.56
N VAL A 274 5.15 -23.14 6.91
CA VAL A 274 5.97 -22.97 8.11
C VAL A 274 5.53 -21.77 8.92
N LEU A 275 5.36 -21.96 10.23
CA LEU A 275 5.10 -20.90 11.20
C LEU A 275 6.37 -20.64 12.01
N ASP A 276 6.79 -19.39 12.09
CA ASP A 276 7.89 -18.94 12.93
C ASP A 276 7.35 -18.37 14.24
N ASN A 277 7.49 -19.15 15.31
CA ASN A 277 6.97 -18.79 16.63
C ASN A 277 7.76 -17.67 17.32
N SER A 278 8.94 -17.32 16.79
CA SER A 278 9.85 -16.35 17.39
C SER A 278 9.72 -14.98 16.72
N ASN A 279 9.44 -14.96 15.42
CA ASN A 279 9.29 -13.72 14.65
C ASN A 279 7.83 -13.42 14.24
N CYS A 280 6.87 -14.30 14.54
CA CYS A 280 5.46 -14.13 14.16
C CYS A 280 5.26 -14.01 12.64
N PHE A 281 5.80 -14.97 11.88
CA PHE A 281 5.55 -15.04 10.45
C PHE A 281 5.02 -16.41 10.04
N LEU A 282 4.15 -16.43 9.04
CA LEU A 282 3.80 -17.62 8.28
C LEU A 282 4.49 -17.53 6.91
N TYR A 283 5.07 -18.63 6.47
CA TYR A 283 5.71 -18.78 5.18
C TYR A 283 5.01 -19.89 4.42
N GLU A 284 4.62 -19.62 3.18
CA GLU A 284 4.07 -20.62 2.27
C GLU A 284 4.90 -20.67 0.99
N LEU A 285 5.26 -21.87 0.59
CA LEU A 285 5.92 -22.14 -0.68
C LEU A 285 4.99 -22.99 -1.55
N TYR A 286 4.83 -22.62 -2.81
CA TYR A 286 4.05 -23.38 -3.80
C TYR A 286 4.95 -24.08 -4.81
N SER A 287 4.51 -25.24 -5.33
CA SER A 287 5.26 -26.07 -6.28
C SER A 287 6.67 -26.38 -5.76
N SER A 288 6.75 -26.91 -4.55
CA SER A 288 7.99 -27.01 -3.78
C SER A 288 8.77 -28.30 -4.02
N TYR A 289 10.05 -28.15 -4.35
CA TYR A 289 11.00 -29.25 -4.55
C TYR A 289 12.29 -28.99 -3.80
N ILE A 290 12.75 -29.98 -3.03
CA ILE A 290 14.03 -29.93 -2.32
C ILE A 290 15.16 -29.96 -3.34
N SER A 291 16.12 -29.05 -3.20
CA SER A 291 17.32 -28.95 -4.03
C SER A 291 18.55 -28.82 -3.12
N GLY A 292 19.10 -29.97 -2.70
CA GLY A 292 20.18 -30.00 -1.72
C GLY A 292 19.71 -29.51 -0.35
N ASP A 293 20.34 -28.44 0.14
CA ASP A 293 19.98 -27.72 1.37
C ASP A 293 19.05 -26.51 1.11
N SER A 294 18.49 -26.40 -0.09
CA SER A 294 17.65 -25.29 -0.54
C SER A 294 16.31 -25.77 -1.14
N TRP A 295 15.47 -24.81 -1.51
CA TRP A 295 14.21 -25.07 -2.22
C TRP A 295 14.22 -24.53 -3.65
N ASN A 296 13.61 -25.27 -4.58
CA ASN A 296 13.13 -24.76 -5.85
C ASN A 296 11.60 -24.67 -5.77
N VAL A 297 11.04 -23.48 -5.97
CA VAL A 297 9.61 -23.19 -5.76
C VAL A 297 9.02 -22.41 -6.93
N GLY A 298 7.73 -22.57 -7.19
CA GLY A 298 7.02 -21.76 -8.17
C GLY A 298 6.80 -20.34 -7.67
N SER A 299 6.34 -20.19 -6.42
CA SER A 299 6.10 -18.90 -5.76
C SER A 299 6.20 -19.03 -4.24
N ALA A 300 6.22 -17.90 -3.55
CA ALA A 300 6.21 -17.84 -2.09
C ALA A 300 5.45 -16.61 -1.60
N ALA A 301 4.85 -16.75 -0.42
CA ALA A 301 4.17 -15.67 0.28
C ALA A 301 4.53 -15.69 1.76
N VAL A 302 4.64 -14.51 2.35
CA VAL A 302 4.98 -14.28 3.75
C VAL A 302 3.89 -13.42 4.40
N TRP A 303 3.33 -13.92 5.49
CA TRP A 303 2.31 -13.20 6.26
C TRP A 303 2.84 -12.84 7.64
N ASP A 304 2.70 -11.58 7.99
CA ASP A 304 2.79 -11.10 9.37
C ASP A 304 1.62 -11.71 10.14
N LEU A 305 1.94 -12.51 11.17
CA LEU A 305 0.97 -13.21 12.00
C LEU A 305 0.58 -12.33 13.17
#